data_AF-A0A7S2MVN6-F1
#
_entry.id   AF-A0A7S2MVN6-F1
#
_cell.length_a   1.000
_cell.length_b   1.000
_cell.length_c   1.000
_cell.angle_alpha   90.00
_cell.angle_beta   90.00
_cell.angle_gamma   90.00
#
_symmetry.space_group_name_H-M   'P 1'
#
loop_
_entity.id
_entity.type
_entity.pdbx_description
1 polymer ?
#
loop_
_entity_poly.entity_id
_entity_poly.type
_entity_poly.pdbx_seq_one_letter_code
_entity_poly.pdbx_strand_id
1 'polypeptide(L)'
;RRGANEKVILILDELDYLVTSRQSVIYNLFEWSTRGHSSLVVVGISNTMDLPERLLPKVQSRLNIRRVNFLPYSHKDIGKIIADRLGELDAFSVDDGGIELVARKVASVSGDVRRALELCRVAAQVAEREEAAAHAGGC
;
A
#
# COMPACT_ATOMS: atom_id res chain seq x y z
N ARG A 1 37.78 15.44 7.56
CA ARG A 1 38.49 14.14 7.45
C ARG A 1 37.45 13.05 7.72
N ARG A 2 37.12 12.24 6.69
CA ARG A 2 36.03 11.21 6.61
C ARG A 2 34.59 11.75 6.83
N GLY A 3 33.54 11.25 6.18
CA GLY A 3 33.43 10.11 5.26
C GLY A 3 32.81 10.56 3.93
N ALA A 4 33.45 10.27 2.79
CA ALA A 4 33.21 9.03 2.07
C ALA A 4 31.76 8.93 1.57
N ASN A 5 31.45 9.57 0.43
CA ASN A 5 30.37 9.22 -0.49
C ASN A 5 29.16 8.50 0.16
N GLU A 6 28.59 9.10 1.21
CA GLU A 6 27.58 8.43 2.03
C GLU A 6 26.29 8.50 1.26
N LYS A 7 25.81 7.34 0.82
CA LYS A 7 24.60 7.25 0.03
C LYS A 7 23.41 7.46 0.95
N VAL A 8 22.66 8.53 0.71
CA VAL A 8 21.43 8.84 1.45
C VAL A 8 20.26 8.32 0.63
N ILE A 9 19.40 7.52 1.26
CA ILE A 9 18.13 7.11 0.67
C ILE A 9 17.03 7.90 1.38
N LEU A 10 16.37 8.78 0.62
CA LEU A 10 15.22 9.54 1.08
C LEU A 10 13.95 8.85 0.59
N ILE A 11 13.16 8.34 1.53
CA ILE A 11 11.84 7.77 1.24
C ILE A 11 10.79 8.82 1.59
N LEU A 12 9.95 9.15 0.62
CA LEU A 12 8.85 10.09 0.75
C LEU A 12 7.56 9.29 0.56
N ASP A 13 6.83 9.08 1.65
CA ASP A 13 5.47 8.55 1.57
C ASP A 13 4.47 9.68 1.27
N GLU A 14 3.34 9.34 0.66
CA GLU A 14 2.31 10.30 0.26
C GLU A 14 2.84 11.51 -0.54
N LEU A 15 3.72 11.25 -1.52
CA LEU A 15 4.38 12.29 -2.33
C LEU A 15 3.39 13.25 -3.03
N ASP A 16 2.17 12.79 -3.30
CA ASP A 16 1.06 13.60 -3.82
C ASP A 16 0.69 14.78 -2.91
N TYR A 17 0.95 14.70 -1.60
CA TYR A 17 0.76 15.83 -0.68
C TYR A 17 1.69 17.01 -0.99
N LEU A 18 2.87 16.74 -1.55
CA LEU A 18 3.85 17.77 -1.94
C LEU A 18 3.54 18.41 -3.31
N VAL A 19 2.52 17.91 -4.02
CA VAL A 19 2.09 18.45 -5.31
C VAL A 19 1.28 19.72 -5.09
N THR A 20 1.95 20.86 -5.28
CA THR A 20 1.32 22.19 -5.23
C THR A 20 1.31 22.81 -6.62
N SER A 21 0.54 23.87 -6.84
CA SER A 21 0.48 24.56 -8.14
C SER A 21 1.84 25.07 -8.64
N ARG A 22 2.79 25.33 -7.72
CA ARG A 22 4.16 25.78 -8.06
C ARG A 22 5.16 24.63 -8.21
N GLN A 23 4.85 23.44 -7.69
CA GLN A 23 5.68 22.21 -7.76
C GLN A 23 7.16 22.38 -7.39
N SER A 24 7.51 23.45 -6.68
CA SER A 24 8.91 23.84 -6.41
C SER A 24 9.61 22.84 -5.49
N VAL A 25 8.89 22.30 -4.51
CA VAL A 25 9.44 21.32 -3.54
C VAL A 25 9.82 20.02 -4.25
N ILE A 26 8.90 19.46 -5.04
CA ILE A 26 9.14 18.21 -5.79
C ILE A 26 10.28 18.40 -6.79
N TYR A 27 10.29 19.53 -7.51
CA TYR A 27 11.37 19.84 -8.44
C TYR A 27 12.73 19.90 -7.73
N ASN A 28 12.84 20.60 -6.60
CA ASN A 28 14.08 20.73 -5.85
C ASN A 28 14.58 19.36 -5.34
N LEU A 29 13.69 18.52 -4.80
CA LEU A 29 14.04 17.19 -4.29
C LEU A 29 14.67 16.32 -5.37
N PHE A 30 14.08 16.30 -6.56
CA PHE A 30 14.62 15.53 -7.67
C PHE A 30 15.81 16.21 -8.37
N GLU A 31 15.91 17.54 -8.34
CA GLU A 31 17.12 18.24 -8.76
C GLU A 31 18.31 17.84 -7.88
N TRP A 32 18.11 17.73 -6.56
CA TRP A 32 19.17 17.30 -5.64
C TRP A 32 19.68 15.89 -5.94
N SER A 33 18.83 14.97 -6.39
CA SER A 33 19.25 13.62 -6.76
C SER A 33 19.99 13.55 -8.10
N THR A 34 19.85 14.55 -8.98
CA THR A 34 20.46 14.55 -10.32
C THR A 34 21.77 15.34 -10.44
N ARG A 35 22.22 16.01 -9.38
CA ARG A 35 23.50 16.72 -9.35
C ARG A 35 24.67 15.75 -9.52
N GLY A 36 25.70 16.11 -10.28
CA GLY A 36 26.81 15.20 -10.69
C GLY A 36 27.66 14.60 -9.56
N HIS A 37 27.52 15.08 -8.32
CA HIS A 37 28.14 14.52 -7.11
C HIS A 37 27.10 14.13 -6.05
N SER A 38 25.83 13.93 -6.44
CA SER A 38 24.79 13.52 -5.51
C SER A 38 25.02 12.06 -5.09
N SER A 39 24.98 11.83 -3.78
CA SER A 39 24.86 10.50 -3.20
C SER A 39 23.41 10.23 -2.76
N LEU A 40 22.44 11.02 -3.26
CA LEU A 40 21.05 11.00 -2.85
C LEU A 40 20.19 10.16 -3.80
N VAL A 41 19.52 9.15 -3.25
CA VAL A 41 18.46 8.38 -3.93
C VAL A 41 17.13 8.80 -3.33
N VAL A 42 16.18 9.23 -4.17
CA VAL A 42 14.83 9.60 -3.75
C VAL A 42 13.85 8.54 -4.21
N VAL A 43 13.10 7.98 -3.26
CA VAL A 43 12.00 7.03 -3.52
C VAL A 43 10.72 7.70 -3.08
N GLY A 44 9.86 8.04 -4.04
CA GLY A 44 8.54 8.60 -3.79
C GLY A 44 7.46 7.54 -3.90
N ILE A 45 6.61 7.42 -2.88
CA ILE A 45 5.41 6.59 -2.88
C ILE A 45 4.21 7.54 -2.99
N SER A 46 3.27 7.23 -3.87
CA SER A 46 2.03 8.00 -4.01
C SER A 46 0.88 7.10 -4.41
N ASN A 47 -0.33 7.47 -3.99
CA ASN A 47 -1.57 6.79 -4.37
C ASN A 47 -2.04 7.15 -5.79
N THR A 48 -1.49 8.22 -6.37
CA THR A 48 -1.91 8.72 -7.68
C THR A 48 -0.94 8.29 -8.77
N MET A 49 -1.50 7.59 -9.76
CA MET A 49 -0.78 7.12 -10.93
C MET A 49 -0.52 8.23 -11.97
N ASP A 50 -1.13 9.40 -11.86
CA ASP A 50 -0.93 10.52 -12.80
C ASP A 50 0.10 11.54 -12.29
N LEU A 51 0.80 11.21 -11.20
CA LEU A 51 1.76 12.10 -10.56
C LEU A 51 2.83 12.62 -11.54
N PRO A 52 3.51 11.78 -12.35
CA PRO A 52 4.46 12.28 -13.34
C PRO A 52 3.81 13.23 -14.34
N GLU A 53 2.65 12.88 -14.90
CA GLU A 53 1.92 13.64 -15.92
C GLU A 53 1.44 15.00 -15.41
N ARG A 54 1.21 15.11 -14.10
CA ARG A 54 0.92 16.38 -13.42
C ARG A 54 2.15 17.26 -13.25
N LEU A 55 3.37 16.72 -13.27
CA LEU A 55 4.59 17.51 -13.13
C LEU A 55 4.89 18.31 -14.40
N LEU A 56 5.51 19.48 -14.25
CA LEU A 56 5.89 20.31 -15.40
C LEU A 56 6.76 19.49 -16.39
N PRO A 57 6.55 19.61 -17.71
CA PRO A 57 7.29 18.85 -18.73
C PRO A 57 8.83 18.99 -18.63
N LYS A 58 9.30 20.15 -18.14
CA LYS A 58 10.73 20.43 -17.89
C LYS A 58 11.33 19.54 -16.79
N VAL A 59 10.51 19.17 -15.80
CA VAL A 59 10.86 18.30 -14.67
C VAL A 59 10.93 16.86 -15.17
N GLN A 60 9.92 16.40 -15.90
CA GLN A 60 9.89 15.05 -16.48
C GLN A 60 11.07 14.76 -17.43
N SER A 61 11.42 15.70 -18.31
CA SER A 61 12.48 15.48 -19.30
C SER A 61 13.88 15.41 -18.68
N ARG A 62 14.11 16.06 -17.53
CA ARG A 62 15.42 16.10 -16.85
C ARG A 62 15.58 14.99 -15.84
N LEU A 63 14.48 14.48 -15.31
CA LEU A 63 14.48 13.46 -14.27
C LEU A 63 14.23 12.11 -14.93
N ASN A 64 15.24 11.25 -14.92
CA ASN A 64 15.10 9.85 -15.32
C ASN A 64 14.33 9.06 -14.23
N ILE A 65 13.10 9.48 -13.93
CA ILE A 65 12.24 8.88 -12.90
C ILE A 65 11.87 7.47 -13.37
N ARG A 66 12.37 6.46 -12.68
CA ARG A 66 11.92 5.09 -12.88
C ARG A 66 10.64 4.88 -12.10
N ARG A 67 9.56 4.58 -12.81
CA ARG A 67 8.23 4.37 -12.24
C ARG A 67 7.94 2.88 -12.08
N VAL A 68 7.41 2.50 -10.92
CA VAL A 68 6.90 1.16 -10.64
C VAL A 68 5.44 1.32 -10.22
N ASN A 69 4.53 0.65 -10.93
CA ASN A 69 3.10 0.69 -10.65
C ASN A 69 2.71 -0.53 -9.81
N PHE A 70 2.12 -0.28 -8.65
CA PHE A 70 1.44 -1.31 -7.86
C PHE A 70 -0.03 -1.33 -8.25
N LEU A 71 -0.45 -2.36 -8.98
CA LEU A 71 -1.84 -2.55 -9.35
C LEU A 71 -2.64 -3.08 -8.15
N PRO A 72 -3.97 -2.84 -8.12
CA PRO A 72 -4.84 -3.46 -7.12
C PRO A 72 -4.70 -4.98 -7.12
N TYR A 73 -4.81 -5.60 -5.94
CA TYR A 73 -4.64 -7.04 -5.82
C TYR A 73 -5.78 -7.80 -6.51
N SER A 74 -5.45 -8.93 -7.16
CA SER A 74 -6.46 -9.83 -7.67
C SER A 74 -7.13 -10.61 -6.53
N HIS A 75 -8.32 -11.17 -6.78
CA HIS A 75 -8.99 -12.03 -5.80
C HIS A 75 -8.11 -13.21 -5.35
N LYS A 76 -7.26 -13.75 -6.23
CA LYS A 76 -6.32 -14.83 -5.88
C LYS A 76 -5.24 -14.34 -4.93
N ASP A 77 -4.71 -13.14 -5.17
CA ASP A 77 -3.66 -12.57 -4.32
C ASP A 77 -4.22 -12.21 -2.95
N ILE A 78 -5.41 -11.61 -2.89
CA ILE A 78 -6.11 -11.30 -1.64
C ILE A 78 -6.38 -12.58 -0.86
N GLY A 79 -6.92 -13.61 -1.50
CA GLY A 79 -7.19 -14.90 -0.85
C GLY A 79 -5.93 -15.54 -0.28
N LYS A 80 -4.81 -15.52 -1.02
CA LYS A 80 -3.51 -16.00 -0.54
C LYS A 80 -2.99 -15.20 0.66
N ILE A 81 -3.09 -13.87 0.61
CA ILE A 81 -2.62 -13.02 1.72
C ILE A 81 -3.45 -13.27 2.98
N ILE A 82 -4.77 -13.41 2.84
CA ILE A 82 -5.65 -13.72 3.98
C ILE A 82 -5.32 -15.10 4.54
N ALA A 83 -5.19 -16.12 3.69
CA ALA A 83 -4.84 -17.48 4.13
C ALA A 83 -3.46 -17.54 4.81
N ASP A 84 -2.46 -16.83 4.29
CA ASP A 84 -1.12 -16.74 4.90
C ASP A 84 -1.15 -16.02 6.26
N ARG A 85 -2.01 -15.01 6.42
CA ARG A 85 -2.10 -14.20 7.64
C ARG A 85 -2.98 -14.81 8.73
N LEU A 86 -4.05 -15.50 8.34
CA LEU A 86 -5.12 -15.95 9.24
C LEU A 86 -5.30 -17.48 9.26
N GLY A 87 -4.66 -18.22 8.35
CA GLY A 87 -4.84 -19.67 8.23
C GLY A 87 -4.29 -20.48 9.41
N GLU A 88 -3.46 -19.86 10.27
CA GLU A 88 -3.01 -20.46 11.54
C GLU A 88 -4.00 -20.24 12.69
N LEU A 89 -5.06 -19.44 12.49
CA LEU A 89 -6.08 -19.16 13.50
C LEU A 89 -7.24 -20.14 13.34
N ASP A 90 -7.60 -20.85 14.42
CA ASP A 90 -8.72 -21.80 14.44
C ASP A 90 -10.07 -21.17 14.02
N ALA A 91 -10.22 -19.85 14.21
CA ALA A 91 -11.40 -19.08 13.81
C ALA A 91 -11.60 -18.97 12.29
N PHE A 92 -10.55 -19.22 11.49
CA PHE A 92 -10.57 -19.14 10.03
C PHE A 92 -10.12 -20.45 9.40
N SER A 93 -10.67 -21.57 9.89
CA SER A 93 -10.40 -22.88 9.30
C SER A 93 -10.53 -22.80 7.78
N VAL A 94 -9.43 -23.12 7.10
CA VAL A 94 -9.15 -22.74 5.70
C VAL A 94 -10.10 -23.42 4.69
N ASP A 95 -10.97 -24.31 5.16
CA ASP A 95 -11.99 -25.02 4.37
C ASP A 95 -13.27 -24.21 4.08
N ASP A 96 -13.43 -23.02 4.68
CA ASP A 96 -14.64 -22.23 4.50
C ASP A 96 -14.53 -21.25 3.31
N GLY A 97 -15.43 -21.41 2.34
CA GLY A 97 -15.60 -20.52 1.19
C GLY A 97 -15.78 -19.02 1.52
N GLY A 98 -15.86 -18.66 2.80
CA GLY A 98 -15.83 -17.29 3.31
C GLY A 98 -14.61 -16.48 2.85
N ILE A 99 -13.39 -17.04 2.89
CA ILE A 99 -12.19 -16.33 2.41
C ILE A 99 -12.31 -15.99 0.92
N GLU A 100 -12.79 -16.95 0.12
CA GLU A 100 -13.00 -16.74 -1.30
C GLU A 100 -14.08 -15.67 -1.57
N LEU A 101 -15.19 -15.68 -0.82
CA LEU A 101 -16.24 -14.68 -0.92
C LEU A 101 -15.71 -13.28 -0.61
N VAL A 102 -14.97 -13.11 0.48
CA VAL A 102 -14.36 -11.82 0.85
C VAL A 102 -13.37 -11.37 -0.23
N ALA A 103 -12.50 -12.27 -0.68
CA ALA A 103 -11.49 -11.94 -1.69
C ALA A 103 -12.12 -11.50 -3.02
N ARG A 104 -13.14 -12.22 -3.51
CA ARG A 104 -13.88 -11.85 -4.73
C ARG A 104 -14.62 -10.52 -4.55
N LYS A 105 -15.23 -10.31 -3.39
CA LYS A 105 -15.98 -9.06 -3.12
C LYS A 105 -15.05 -7.86 -3.06
N VAL A 106 -13.91 -7.95 -2.40
CA VAL A 106 -12.97 -6.81 -2.29
C VAL A 106 -12.27 -6.55 -3.62
N ALA A 107 -11.85 -7.58 -4.34
CA ALA A 107 -11.23 -7.44 -5.66
C ALA A 107 -12.15 -6.75 -6.68
N SER A 108 -13.46 -6.99 -6.61
CA SER A 108 -14.43 -6.34 -7.52
C SER A 108 -14.74 -4.88 -7.18
N VAL A 109 -14.42 -4.42 -5.96
CA VAL A 109 -14.72 -3.05 -5.51
C VAL A 109 -13.47 -2.16 -5.52
N SER A 110 -12.37 -2.60 -4.90
CA SER A 110 -11.15 -1.78 -4.75
C SER A 110 -9.85 -2.54 -4.99
N GLY A 111 -9.81 -3.84 -4.69
CA GLY A 111 -8.56 -4.61 -4.66
C GLY A 111 -7.62 -4.20 -3.51
N ASP A 112 -8.12 -3.49 -2.50
CA ASP A 112 -7.35 -3.09 -1.31
C ASP A 112 -7.39 -4.20 -0.24
N VAL A 113 -6.23 -4.80 0.03
CA VAL A 113 -6.08 -5.87 1.02
C VAL A 113 -6.39 -5.41 2.45
N ARG A 114 -6.19 -4.12 2.77
CA ARG A 114 -6.54 -3.57 4.09
C ARG A 114 -8.04 -3.72 4.33
N ARG A 115 -8.85 -3.47 3.30
CA ARG A 115 -10.30 -3.63 3.38
C ARG A 115 -10.70 -5.08 3.59
N ALA A 116 -10.00 -6.02 2.96
CA ALA A 116 -10.26 -7.44 3.13
C ALA A 116 -9.95 -7.92 4.54
N LEU A 117 -8.79 -7.55 5.10
CA LEU A 117 -8.42 -7.90 6.47
C LEU A 117 -9.36 -7.29 7.51
N GLU A 118 -9.82 -6.05 7.28
CA GLU A 118 -10.79 -5.41 8.17
C GLU A 118 -12.15 -6.14 8.15
N LEU A 119 -12.59 -6.62 6.98
CA LEU A 119 -13.80 -7.45 6.89
C LEU A 119 -13.64 -8.77 7.65
N CYS A 120 -12.49 -9.44 7.52
CA CYS A 120 -12.20 -10.64 8.30
C CYS A 120 -12.23 -10.34 9.81
N ARG A 121 -11.59 -9.24 10.25
CA ARG A 121 -11.59 -8.83 11.65
C ARG A 121 -13.01 -8.62 12.19
N VAL A 122 -13.85 -7.91 11.45
CA VAL A 122 -15.25 -7.67 11.84
C VAL A 122 -16.06 -8.98 11.86
N ALA A 123 -15.84 -9.87 10.89
CA ALA A 123 -16.50 -11.18 10.86
C ALA A 123 -16.16 -12.03 12.11
N ALA A 124 -14.87 -12.08 12.49
CA ALA A 124 -14.44 -12.77 13.70
C ALA A 124 -15.10 -12.17 14.96
N GLN A 125 -15.17 -10.85 15.07
CA GLN A 125 -15.83 -10.19 16.21
C GLN A 125 -17.32 -10.47 16.30
N VAL A 126 -18.01 -10.66 15.17
CA VAL A 126 -19.42 -11.04 15.15
C VAL A 126 -19.58 -12.49 15.61
N ALA A 127 -18.75 -13.40 15.10
CA ALA A 127 -18.76 -14.80 15.50
C ALA A 127 -18.55 -14.97 17.02
N GLU A 128 -17.54 -14.28 17.59
CA GLU A 128 -17.28 -14.29 19.05
C GLU A 128 -18.50 -13.82 19.87
N ARG A 129 -19.22 -12.80 19.39
CA ARG A 129 -20.42 -12.27 20.08
C ARG A 129 -21.59 -13.24 20.01
N GLU A 130 -21.78 -13.90 18.87
CA GLU A 130 -22.85 -14.89 18.68
C GLU A 130 -22.59 -16.12 19.54
N GLU A 131 -21.34 -16.59 19.61
CA GLU A 131 -20.95 -17.67 20.52
C GLU A 131 -21.18 -17.30 21.99
N ALA A 132 -20.78 -16.10 22.41
CA ALA A 132 -21.01 -15.63 23.78
C ALA A 132 -22.51 -15.52 24.12
N ALA A 133 -23.33 -15.05 23.17
CA ALA A 133 -24.79 -14.97 23.35
C ALA A 133 -25.44 -16.36 23.41
N ALA A 134 -24.98 -17.31 22.58
CA ALA A 134 -25.46 -18.69 22.60
C ALA A 134 -25.14 -19.38 23.93
N HIS A 135 -23.96 -19.14 24.51
CA HIS A 135 -23.58 -19.67 25.83
C HIS A 135 -24.36 -19.02 26.97
N ALA A 136 -24.73 -17.73 26.86
CA ALA A 136 -25.51 -17.02 27.88
C ALA A 136 -27.02 -17.37 27.86
N GLY A 137 -27.58 -17.73 26.69
CA GLY A 137 -28.99 -18.09 26.54
C GLY A 137 -29.33 -19.56 26.82
N GLY A 138 -28.33 -20.40 27.09
CA GLY A 138 -28.48 -21.84 27.37
C GLY A 138 -28.59 -22.22 28.86
N CYS A 139 -28.70 -21.26 29.78
CA CYS A 139 -28.87 -21.50 31.22
C CYS A 139 -30.30 -21.17 31.68
#